data_AF-A0A514YDE7-F1
#
_entry.id   AF-A0A514YDE7-F1
#
_cell.length_a   1.000
_cell.length_b   1.000
_cell.length_c   1.000
_cell.angle_alpha   90.00
_cell.angle_beta   90.00
_cell.angle_gamma   90.00
#
_symmetry.space_group_name_H-M   'P 1'
#
loop_
_entity.id
_entity.type
_entity.pdbx_description
1 polymer ?
#
loop_
_entity_poly.entity_id
_entity_poly.type
_entity_poly.pdbx_seq_one_letter_code
_entity_poly.pdbx_strand_id
1 'polypeptide(L)'
;MARVFLLFSLILLSYVSSFSLASVITCSGIVPLRYRNDTISITDFGGVGDGKTLNTKAFREAIYRIERLRRRGGTLLYVPSGVYLTESFNLTSHMTLYLARGAVIKATQDTDNWPLIAPLPSYGRGRELPGGRYMSFIHGDGLHDVVITGENGTIDGQGAIWWNMWRQRTLPFTRPNLIEFINSRSIIISNVIFQNSPFWNIHPVYCSNVVIRYVTILAPLDSPNTDGIDPDSSSNVCIEDSYISTGDDLVAVKSGWDEYGIAYGRPSSGITIRRITGSSPFAGIAVGSETSGGVENVLAENINLYNVGVGIHVKTNMGRGGFIRNITVSDVYMEGARKGIKIAGDVGDHPDENFNPNALPVVKGITIKNVWGVKILDSGLIQGLKKSPFTGICLSDINLHGVQGPTSPPFKCSDISGIAYQVKPWPCSELTSSQHTGSCSTYV
;
A
#
# COMPACT_ATOMS: atom_id res chain seq x y z
N MET A 1 24.42 -7.65 -86.77
CA MET A 1 24.54 -8.43 -85.52
C MET A 1 24.81 -7.47 -84.38
N ALA A 2 24.05 -7.60 -83.29
CA ALA A 2 24.17 -6.97 -81.95
C ALA A 2 22.86 -6.27 -81.54
N ARG A 3 22.02 -6.98 -80.79
CA ARG A 3 20.86 -6.44 -80.05
C ARG A 3 21.32 -6.12 -78.62
N VAL A 4 21.07 -4.90 -78.16
CA VAL A 4 21.30 -4.45 -76.78
C VAL A 4 20.05 -4.78 -75.95
N PHE A 5 20.21 -5.55 -74.87
CA PHE A 5 19.18 -5.77 -73.86
C PHE A 5 19.41 -4.80 -72.70
N LEU A 6 18.43 -3.95 -72.41
CA LEU A 6 18.36 -3.13 -71.20
C LEU A 6 17.56 -3.89 -70.15
N LEU A 7 18.21 -4.27 -69.05
CA LEU A 7 17.56 -4.81 -67.85
C LEU A 7 17.00 -3.66 -67.00
N PHE A 8 15.69 -3.67 -66.75
CA PHE A 8 15.06 -2.87 -65.70
C PHE A 8 15.01 -3.66 -64.39
N SER A 9 15.74 -3.21 -63.39
CA SER A 9 15.65 -3.72 -62.01
C SER A 9 14.54 -2.97 -61.24
N LEU A 10 13.45 -3.65 -60.92
CA LEU A 10 12.44 -3.17 -59.97
C LEU A 10 13.00 -3.25 -58.54
N ILE A 11 13.12 -2.11 -57.86
CA ILE A 11 13.40 -2.06 -56.42
C ILE A 11 12.06 -2.06 -55.69
N LEU A 12 11.73 -3.19 -55.04
CA LEU A 12 10.62 -3.26 -54.09
C LEU A 12 11.09 -2.68 -52.76
N LEU A 13 10.65 -1.47 -52.41
CA LEU A 13 10.78 -0.94 -51.05
C LEU A 13 9.74 -1.62 -50.14
N SER A 14 10.19 -2.56 -49.31
CA SER A 14 9.42 -3.09 -48.20
C SER A 14 9.30 -2.03 -47.09
N TYR A 15 8.12 -1.45 -46.93
CA TYR A 15 7.76 -0.67 -45.75
C TYR A 15 7.68 -1.60 -44.54
N VAL A 16 8.69 -1.58 -43.67
CA VAL A 16 8.61 -2.20 -42.35
C VAL A 16 8.03 -1.16 -41.41
N SER A 17 6.74 -1.27 -41.10
CA SER A 17 6.08 -0.50 -40.05
C SER A 17 6.67 -0.91 -38.71
N SER A 18 7.61 -0.12 -38.19
CA SER A 18 8.10 -0.29 -36.82
C SER A 18 6.99 0.08 -35.85
N PHE A 19 6.23 -0.92 -35.38
CA PHE A 19 5.37 -0.77 -34.21
C PHE A 19 6.26 -0.49 -32.99
N SER A 20 6.28 0.76 -32.56
CA SER A 20 6.79 1.12 -31.23
C SER A 20 5.84 0.51 -30.20
N LEU A 21 6.22 -0.63 -29.63
CA LEU A 21 5.61 -1.10 -28.39
C LEU A 21 5.93 -0.04 -27.33
N ALA A 22 4.92 0.75 -26.94
CA ALA A 22 5.06 1.66 -25.82
C ALA A 22 5.58 0.87 -24.62
N SER A 23 6.72 1.28 -24.06
CA SER A 23 7.33 0.62 -22.91
C SER A 23 6.32 0.61 -21.75
N VAL A 24 6.08 -0.56 -21.17
CA VAL A 24 5.20 -0.70 -19.99
C VAL A 24 5.73 0.21 -18.88
N ILE A 25 4.88 1.12 -18.39
CA ILE A 25 5.26 2.03 -17.29
C ILE A 25 5.46 1.20 -16.02
N THR A 26 6.62 1.34 -15.39
CA THR A 26 7.04 0.54 -14.22
C THR A 26 7.71 1.42 -13.17
N CYS A 27 7.67 0.96 -11.91
CA CYS A 27 8.45 1.49 -10.79
C CYS A 27 9.97 1.25 -10.94
N SER A 28 10.39 0.43 -11.91
CA SER A 28 11.80 0.11 -12.16
C SER A 28 12.61 1.40 -12.36
N GLY A 29 13.69 1.55 -11.61
CA GLY A 29 14.60 2.69 -11.70
C GLY A 29 14.30 3.86 -10.75
N ILE A 30 13.13 3.89 -10.09
CA ILE A 30 12.85 4.88 -9.01
C ILE A 30 13.87 4.73 -7.89
N VAL A 31 14.14 3.49 -7.49
CA VAL A 31 15.27 3.14 -6.63
C VAL A 31 16.21 2.26 -7.44
N PRO A 32 17.48 2.64 -7.64
CA PRO A 32 18.45 1.81 -8.33
C PRO A 32 18.67 0.49 -7.57
N LEU A 33 18.36 -0.64 -8.19
CA LEU A 33 18.67 -1.94 -7.63
C LEU A 33 20.20 -2.13 -7.59
N ARG A 34 20.75 -2.39 -6.41
CA ARG A 34 22.17 -2.66 -6.21
C ARG A 34 22.41 -4.14 -5.97
N TYR A 35 23.08 -4.80 -6.92
CA TYR A 35 23.61 -6.14 -6.72
C TYR A 35 24.81 -6.08 -5.78
N ARG A 36 24.82 -6.96 -4.78
CA ARG A 36 25.83 -6.99 -3.72
C ARG A 36 26.72 -8.21 -3.90
N ASN A 37 28.00 -7.97 -4.19
CA ASN A 37 28.97 -9.05 -4.44
C ASN A 37 29.40 -9.75 -3.14
N ASP A 38 29.44 -9.02 -2.01
CA ASP A 38 29.74 -9.57 -0.70
C ASP A 38 28.49 -10.27 -0.16
N THR A 39 28.57 -11.57 0.09
CA THR A 39 27.47 -12.40 0.59
C THR A 39 27.91 -13.14 1.84
N ILE A 40 27.06 -13.12 2.86
CA ILE A 40 27.17 -13.93 4.07
C ILE A 40 25.87 -14.71 4.25
N SER A 41 25.92 -15.92 4.81
CA SER A 41 24.72 -16.68 5.11
C SER A 41 24.37 -16.60 6.59
N ILE A 42 23.08 -16.65 6.91
CA ILE A 42 22.62 -16.74 8.31
C ILE A 42 23.19 -17.97 9.03
N THR A 43 23.51 -19.04 8.29
CA THR A 43 24.14 -20.27 8.85
C THR A 43 25.55 -20.02 9.35
N ASP A 44 26.28 -19.04 8.79
CA ASP A 44 27.63 -18.67 9.23
C ASP A 44 27.62 -18.08 10.64
N PHE A 45 26.46 -17.62 11.10
CA PHE A 45 26.22 -17.06 12.44
C PHE A 45 25.45 -18.02 13.36
N GLY A 46 25.39 -19.31 12.98
CA GLY A 46 24.70 -20.35 13.74
C GLY A 46 23.19 -20.41 13.50
N GLY A 47 22.70 -19.83 12.40
CA GLY A 47 21.30 -19.94 12.03
C GLY A 47 20.91 -21.38 11.67
N VAL A 48 19.81 -21.89 12.25
CA VAL A 48 19.27 -23.23 12.06
C VAL A 48 17.82 -23.13 11.56
N GLY A 49 17.57 -23.70 10.38
CA GLY A 49 16.27 -23.64 9.67
C GLY A 49 15.30 -24.77 10.04
N ASP A 50 15.21 -25.17 11.32
CA ASP A 50 14.42 -26.31 11.81
C ASP A 50 13.00 -25.94 12.31
N GLY A 51 12.66 -24.65 12.31
CA GLY A 51 11.40 -24.10 12.81
C GLY A 51 11.25 -24.09 14.33
N LYS A 52 12.32 -24.40 15.08
CA LYS A 52 12.31 -24.53 16.55
C LYS A 52 13.41 -23.71 17.21
N THR A 53 14.62 -23.73 16.64
CA THR A 53 15.77 -22.99 17.14
C THR A 53 15.51 -21.49 17.02
N LEU A 54 15.71 -20.74 18.10
CA LEU A 54 15.55 -19.29 18.10
C LEU A 54 16.79 -18.62 17.48
N ASN A 55 16.62 -18.10 16.27
CA ASN A 55 17.65 -17.55 15.41
C ASN A 55 17.95 -16.06 15.66
N THR A 56 17.34 -15.44 16.68
CA THR A 56 17.48 -14.01 16.96
C THR A 56 18.94 -13.58 17.06
N LYS A 57 19.78 -14.37 17.73
CA LYS A 57 21.22 -14.10 17.84
C LYS A 57 21.90 -14.15 16.48
N ALA A 58 21.60 -15.15 15.65
CA ALA A 58 22.20 -15.27 14.32
C ALA A 58 21.86 -14.06 13.44
N PHE A 59 20.60 -13.59 13.46
CA PHE A 59 20.21 -12.39 12.71
C PHE A 59 20.92 -11.14 13.23
N ARG A 60 20.95 -10.93 14.56
CA ARG A 60 21.63 -9.78 15.17
C ARG A 60 23.12 -9.74 14.84
N GLU A 61 23.82 -10.87 14.95
CA GLU A 61 25.26 -10.96 14.65
C GLU A 61 25.55 -10.76 13.15
N ALA A 62 24.74 -11.36 12.26
CA ALA A 62 24.88 -11.18 10.82
C ALA A 62 24.70 -9.71 10.42
N ILE A 63 23.68 -9.04 10.96
CA ILE A 63 23.39 -7.64 10.64
C ILE A 63 24.43 -6.71 11.26
N TYR A 64 24.86 -6.96 12.49
CA TYR A 64 25.97 -6.26 13.12
C TYR A 64 27.26 -6.38 12.29
N ARG A 65 27.53 -7.56 11.74
CA ARG A 65 28.67 -7.79 10.84
C ARG A 65 28.60 -6.92 9.58
N ILE A 66 27.42 -6.82 8.95
CA ILE A 66 27.19 -5.97 7.77
C ILE A 66 27.42 -4.50 8.12
N GLU A 67 26.82 -4.04 9.21
CA GLU A 67 26.95 -2.66 9.68
C GLU A 67 28.41 -2.28 9.94
N ARG A 68 29.18 -3.17 10.59
CA ARG A 68 30.59 -2.93 10.93
C ARG A 68 31.53 -2.98 9.73
N LEU A 69 31.28 -3.86 8.77
CA LEU A 69 32.13 -3.99 7.60
C LEU A 69 32.04 -2.80 6.66
N ARG A 70 30.87 -2.16 6.56
CA ARG A 70 30.64 -0.99 5.69
C ARG A 70 31.19 -1.18 4.28
N ARG A 71 30.97 -2.37 3.69
CA ARG A 71 31.43 -2.66 2.32
C ARG A 71 30.83 -1.62 1.38
N ARG A 72 31.66 -1.05 0.49
CA ARG A 72 31.24 0.02 -0.44
C ARG A 72 30.04 -0.37 -1.32
N GLY A 73 29.92 -1.65 -1.68
CA GLY A 73 28.80 -2.19 -2.45
C GLY A 73 27.65 -2.76 -1.60
N GLY A 74 27.74 -2.65 -0.27
CA GLY A 74 26.88 -3.36 0.66
C GLY A 74 27.15 -4.86 0.75
N THR A 75 26.39 -5.53 1.62
CA THR A 75 26.47 -6.98 1.82
C THR A 75 25.08 -7.63 1.72
N LEU A 76 25.01 -8.80 1.09
CA LEU A 76 23.81 -9.64 1.06
C LEU A 76 23.84 -10.63 2.22
N LEU A 77 22.78 -10.63 3.03
CA LEU A 77 22.47 -11.67 4.00
C LEU A 77 21.57 -12.71 3.33
N TYR A 78 22.13 -13.90 3.10
CA TYR A 78 21.46 -15.03 2.47
C TYR A 78 20.79 -15.93 3.53
N VAL A 79 19.47 -16.09 3.43
CA VAL A 79 18.67 -17.04 4.22
C VAL A 79 18.34 -18.25 3.32
N PRO A 80 18.98 -19.42 3.55
CA PRO A 80 18.72 -20.62 2.77
C PRO A 80 17.32 -21.20 3.03
N SER A 81 16.95 -22.24 2.28
CA SER A 81 15.74 -23.03 2.54
C SER A 81 15.72 -23.55 3.98
N GLY A 82 14.57 -23.45 4.64
CA GLY A 82 14.40 -23.82 6.04
C GLY A 82 13.48 -22.84 6.77
N VAL A 83 13.07 -23.19 7.99
CA VAL A 83 12.21 -22.33 8.83
C VAL A 83 13.04 -21.74 9.97
N TYR A 84 13.23 -20.44 9.99
CA TYR A 84 14.06 -19.72 10.94
C TYR A 84 13.17 -18.98 11.92
N LEU A 85 12.88 -19.61 13.06
CA LEU A 85 12.13 -18.99 14.15
C LEU A 85 12.97 -17.87 14.77
N THR A 86 12.42 -16.67 14.95
CA THR A 86 13.15 -15.52 15.53
C THR A 86 12.20 -14.55 16.23
N GLU A 87 12.74 -13.81 17.19
CA GLU A 87 12.13 -12.57 17.69
C GLU A 87 12.29 -11.44 16.65
N SER A 88 11.77 -10.26 16.99
CA SER A 88 12.02 -9.03 16.23
C SER A 88 13.53 -8.70 16.15
N PHE A 89 13.93 -8.19 14.99
CA PHE A 89 15.30 -7.73 14.73
C PHE A 89 15.33 -6.48 13.84
N ASN A 90 16.39 -5.70 14.00
CA ASN A 90 16.63 -4.48 13.22
C ASN A 90 17.48 -4.78 12.00
N LEU A 91 17.15 -4.17 10.86
CA LEU A 91 17.98 -4.10 9.67
C LEU A 91 19.03 -2.98 9.78
N THR A 92 19.99 -2.95 8.85
CA THR A 92 21.00 -1.87 8.73
C THR A 92 21.07 -1.35 7.29
N SER A 93 21.76 -0.24 7.07
CA SER A 93 21.92 0.36 5.73
C SER A 93 22.88 -0.47 4.85
N HIS A 94 22.76 -0.31 3.53
CA HIS A 94 23.58 -1.03 2.53
C HIS A 94 23.47 -2.57 2.61
N MET A 95 22.30 -3.11 2.92
CA MET A 95 22.11 -4.56 3.04
C MET A 95 21.03 -5.14 2.11
N THR A 96 21.26 -6.35 1.59
CA THR A 96 20.18 -7.18 1.00
C THR A 96 19.79 -8.21 2.04
N LEU A 97 18.53 -8.31 2.43
CA LEU A 97 17.99 -9.53 3.02
C LEU A 97 17.45 -10.40 1.88
N TYR A 98 18.09 -11.54 1.62
CA TYR A 98 17.74 -12.44 0.52
C TYR A 98 17.16 -13.75 1.05
N LEU A 99 15.90 -14.06 0.69
CA LEU A 99 15.23 -15.30 1.08
C LEU A 99 15.23 -16.28 -0.10
N ALA A 100 15.98 -17.37 0.04
CA ALA A 100 16.00 -18.43 -0.97
C ALA A 100 14.63 -19.12 -1.08
N ARG A 101 14.43 -19.88 -2.17
CA ARG A 101 13.25 -20.72 -2.32
C ARG A 101 13.10 -21.65 -1.11
N GLY A 102 11.93 -21.66 -0.49
CA GLY A 102 11.64 -22.49 0.69
C GLY A 102 12.19 -21.93 2.01
N ALA A 103 12.83 -20.75 2.00
CA ALA A 103 13.18 -20.03 3.22
C ALA A 103 11.92 -19.43 3.87
N VAL A 104 11.76 -19.60 5.18
CA VAL A 104 10.70 -18.99 5.98
C VAL A 104 11.35 -18.30 7.18
N ILE A 105 11.25 -16.97 7.27
CA ILE A 105 11.55 -16.23 8.50
C ILE A 105 10.26 -16.18 9.31
N LYS A 106 10.25 -16.80 10.49
CA LYS A 106 9.03 -17.06 11.26
C LYS A 106 9.09 -16.38 12.62
N ALA A 107 8.11 -15.55 12.94
CA ALA A 107 8.04 -14.86 14.22
C ALA A 107 7.77 -15.84 15.38
N THR A 108 8.45 -15.67 16.51
CA THR A 108 8.10 -16.38 17.74
C THR A 108 6.68 -16.03 18.21
N GLN A 109 6.01 -16.97 18.87
CA GLN A 109 4.74 -16.75 19.55
C GLN A 109 4.92 -16.30 21.00
N ASP A 110 6.15 -16.27 21.51
CA ASP A 110 6.44 -15.65 22.80
C ASP A 110 6.35 -14.12 22.66
N THR A 111 5.29 -13.56 23.21
CA THR A 111 5.03 -12.12 23.18
C THR A 111 5.60 -11.37 24.38
N ASP A 112 6.06 -12.09 25.41
CA ASP A 112 6.48 -11.48 26.68
C ASP A 112 7.80 -10.72 26.53
N ASN A 113 8.67 -11.21 25.64
CA ASN A 113 9.96 -10.61 25.34
C ASN A 113 9.94 -9.65 24.14
N TRP A 114 8.76 -9.34 23.61
CA TRP A 114 8.66 -8.49 22.41
C TRP A 114 9.00 -7.03 22.74
N PRO A 115 10.00 -6.41 22.08
CA PRO A 115 10.46 -5.08 22.46
C PRO A 115 9.37 -4.02 22.36
N LEU A 116 9.34 -3.09 23.33
CA LEU A 116 8.47 -1.92 23.31
C LEU A 116 9.25 -0.69 22.83
N ILE A 117 8.60 0.09 21.97
CA ILE A 117 9.11 1.36 21.45
C ILE A 117 8.07 2.47 21.64
N ALA A 118 8.54 3.71 21.54
CA ALA A 118 7.68 4.88 21.56
C ALA A 118 6.64 4.81 20.42
N PRO A 119 5.45 5.40 20.62
CA PRO A 119 4.50 5.58 19.52
C PRO A 119 5.09 6.49 18.45
N LEU A 120 4.52 6.43 17.26
CA LEU A 120 4.89 7.35 16.19
C LEU A 120 4.50 8.78 16.60
N PRO A 121 5.40 9.78 16.40
CA PRO A 121 5.11 11.16 16.79
C PRO A 121 3.89 11.72 16.05
N SER A 122 3.62 11.28 14.82
CA SER A 122 2.41 11.68 14.07
C SER A 122 1.12 10.99 14.53
N TYR A 123 1.18 10.08 15.52
CA TYR A 123 0.02 9.41 16.11
C TYR A 123 -0.14 9.72 17.60
N GLY A 124 0.91 10.18 18.28
CA GLY A 124 0.90 10.57 19.70
C GLY A 124 0.83 9.40 20.71
N ARG A 125 0.22 8.29 20.31
CA ARG A 125 0.02 7.07 21.10
C ARG A 125 0.02 5.83 20.19
N GLY A 126 -0.01 4.66 20.80
CA GLY A 126 -0.31 3.42 20.08
C GLY A 126 -1.65 3.50 19.34
N ARG A 127 -1.67 2.95 18.11
CA ARG A 127 -2.84 3.00 17.22
C ARG A 127 -4.07 2.33 17.82
N GLU A 128 -3.88 1.27 18.60
CA GLU A 128 -4.96 0.46 19.18
C GLU A 128 -5.18 0.78 20.66
N LEU A 129 -4.09 1.09 21.37
CA LEU A 129 -4.08 1.26 22.82
C LEU A 129 -3.21 2.45 23.21
N PRO A 130 -3.53 3.15 24.32
CA PRO A 130 -2.71 4.24 24.81
C PRO A 130 -1.29 3.76 25.16
N GLY A 131 -0.31 4.67 25.11
CA GLY A 131 1.08 4.38 25.47
C GLY A 131 1.94 3.94 24.29
N GLY A 132 2.92 3.09 24.59
CA GLY A 132 3.88 2.56 23.62
C GLY A 132 3.28 1.52 22.68
N ARG A 133 4.15 0.95 21.84
CA ARG A 133 3.79 -0.12 20.89
C ARG A 133 4.88 -1.16 20.82
N TYR A 134 4.52 -2.37 20.43
CA TYR A 134 5.49 -3.40 20.12
C TYR A 134 6.27 -3.04 18.85
N MET A 135 7.59 -3.27 18.89
CA MET A 135 8.48 -3.10 17.73
C MET A 135 8.08 -4.07 16.61
N SER A 136 8.05 -3.60 15.38
CA SER A 136 7.68 -4.44 14.23
C SER A 136 8.59 -5.67 14.08
N PHE A 137 8.10 -6.77 13.50
CA PHE A 137 8.85 -8.02 13.43
C PHE A 137 10.18 -7.86 12.69
N ILE A 138 10.16 -7.20 11.53
CA ILE A 138 11.38 -6.70 10.88
C ILE A 138 11.31 -5.19 10.89
N HIS A 139 12.27 -4.56 11.56
CA HIS A 139 12.26 -3.13 11.81
C HIS A 139 13.49 -2.44 11.23
N GLY A 140 13.35 -1.19 10.82
CA GLY A 140 14.48 -0.33 10.45
C GLY A 140 14.15 1.14 10.67
N ASP A 141 15.04 1.89 11.30
CA ASP A 141 14.89 3.33 11.51
C ASP A 141 16.13 4.07 10.99
N GLY A 142 15.92 5.12 10.19
CA GLY A 142 16.99 5.92 9.60
C GLY A 142 17.83 5.18 8.55
N LEU A 143 17.28 4.15 7.90
CA LEU A 143 18.03 3.32 6.96
C LEU A 143 18.08 3.91 5.56
N HIS A 144 19.11 3.53 4.81
CA HIS A 144 19.16 3.78 3.38
C HIS A 144 19.81 2.63 2.61
N ASP A 145 19.43 2.49 1.34
CA ASP A 145 19.96 1.42 0.46
C ASP A 145 19.71 0.04 1.09
N VAL A 146 18.43 -0.32 1.24
CA VAL A 146 18.01 -1.62 1.79
C VAL A 146 17.17 -2.35 0.76
N VAL A 147 17.48 -3.63 0.55
CA VAL A 147 16.73 -4.49 -0.36
C VAL A 147 16.24 -5.72 0.41
N ILE A 148 14.96 -6.01 0.36
CA ILE A 148 14.39 -7.29 0.79
C ILE A 148 13.94 -8.01 -0.47
N THR A 149 14.57 -9.14 -0.79
CA THR A 149 14.20 -9.91 -1.98
C THR A 149 14.48 -11.39 -1.85
N GLY A 150 14.24 -12.17 -2.90
CA GLY A 150 14.41 -13.62 -2.84
C GLY A 150 13.80 -14.35 -4.02
N GLU A 151 13.60 -15.66 -3.81
CA GLU A 151 12.96 -16.57 -4.76
C GLU A 151 11.58 -17.00 -4.22
N ASN A 152 10.77 -16.01 -3.84
CA ASN A 152 9.46 -16.22 -3.23
C ASN A 152 9.52 -16.93 -1.86
N GLY A 153 10.56 -16.65 -1.07
CA GLY A 153 10.62 -17.04 0.34
C GLY A 153 9.62 -16.24 1.19
N THR A 154 9.32 -16.74 2.40
CA THR A 154 8.20 -16.26 3.22
C THR A 154 8.67 -15.56 4.49
N ILE A 155 7.98 -14.49 4.87
CA ILE A 155 8.07 -13.81 6.16
C ILE A 155 6.72 -14.02 6.85
N ASP A 156 6.68 -14.90 7.86
CA ASP A 156 5.47 -15.32 8.57
C ASP A 156 5.44 -14.71 9.98
N GLY A 157 4.50 -13.79 10.20
CA GLY A 157 4.34 -13.07 11.46
C GLY A 157 3.66 -13.85 12.58
N GLN A 158 3.15 -15.06 12.30
CA GLN A 158 2.40 -15.88 13.27
C GLN A 158 1.30 -15.08 14.03
N GLY A 159 0.60 -14.18 13.33
CA GLY A 159 -0.32 -13.20 13.88
C GLY A 159 -1.46 -13.71 14.75
N ALA A 160 -1.81 -15.00 14.68
CA ALA A 160 -2.96 -15.58 15.39
C ALA A 160 -2.98 -15.29 16.90
N ILE A 161 -1.83 -15.33 17.58
CA ILE A 161 -1.78 -15.02 19.02
C ILE A 161 -2.15 -13.56 19.31
N TRP A 162 -1.66 -12.64 18.47
CA TRP A 162 -1.94 -11.22 18.56
C TRP A 162 -3.40 -10.89 18.25
N TRP A 163 -3.96 -11.54 17.22
CA TRP A 163 -5.38 -11.40 16.87
C TRP A 163 -6.29 -11.93 17.98
N ASN A 164 -5.90 -13.02 18.64
CA ASN A 164 -6.67 -13.56 19.77
C ASN A 164 -6.65 -12.60 20.95
N MET A 165 -5.49 -12.04 21.31
CA MET A 165 -5.40 -11.02 22.35
C MET A 165 -6.21 -9.76 22.01
N TRP A 166 -6.22 -9.35 20.73
CA TRP A 166 -7.04 -8.22 20.27
C TRP A 166 -8.53 -8.50 20.45
N ARG A 167 -9.03 -9.65 19.97
CA ARG A 167 -10.45 -10.04 20.08
C ARG A 167 -10.88 -10.15 21.54
N GLN A 168 -9.99 -10.63 22.41
CA GLN A 168 -10.23 -10.80 23.84
C GLN A 168 -10.00 -9.52 24.67
N ARG A 169 -9.50 -8.44 24.05
CA ARG A 169 -9.13 -7.18 24.70
C ARG A 169 -8.11 -7.37 25.83
N THR A 170 -7.16 -8.27 25.62
CA THR A 170 -6.07 -8.59 26.57
C THR A 170 -4.70 -8.09 26.11
N LEU A 171 -4.64 -7.38 24.97
CA LEU A 171 -3.41 -6.71 24.54
C LEU A 171 -2.96 -5.68 25.59
N PRO A 172 -1.67 -5.69 25.99
CA PRO A 172 -1.14 -4.66 26.89
C PRO A 172 -0.74 -3.38 26.12
N PHE A 173 -0.34 -3.52 24.85
CA PHE A 173 0.12 -2.43 23.98
C PHE A 173 -0.33 -2.69 22.53
N THR A 174 -0.18 -1.67 21.67
CA THR A 174 -0.47 -1.80 20.23
C THR A 174 0.39 -2.88 19.59
N ARG A 175 -0.23 -3.76 18.78
CA ARG A 175 0.40 -4.89 18.10
C ARG A 175 1.55 -4.45 17.18
N PRO A 176 2.56 -5.32 16.94
CA PRO A 176 3.63 -5.02 16.01
C PRO A 176 3.19 -5.15 14.55
N ASN A 177 3.76 -4.34 13.64
CA ASN A 177 3.63 -4.60 12.20
C ASN A 177 4.51 -5.79 11.79
N LEU A 178 4.29 -6.35 10.61
CA LEU A 178 5.19 -7.38 10.07
C LEU A 178 6.53 -6.77 9.64
N ILE A 179 6.50 -5.75 8.77
CA ILE A 179 7.69 -4.97 8.40
C ILE A 179 7.40 -3.49 8.56
N GLU A 180 8.36 -2.77 9.14
CA GLU A 180 8.28 -1.32 9.25
C GLU A 180 9.63 -0.66 8.99
N PHE A 181 9.59 0.35 8.12
CA PHE A 181 10.69 1.27 7.90
C PHE A 181 10.28 2.64 8.39
N ILE A 182 11.06 3.22 9.28
CA ILE A 182 10.88 4.56 9.85
C ILE A 182 12.01 5.45 9.33
N ASN A 183 11.71 6.69 8.95
CA ASN A 183 12.71 7.70 8.54
C ASN A 183 13.73 7.22 7.48
N SER A 184 13.32 6.28 6.62
CA SER A 184 14.24 5.55 5.74
C SER A 184 14.11 5.96 4.28
N ARG A 185 15.12 5.68 3.45
CA ARG A 185 15.08 6.01 2.02
C ARG A 185 15.70 4.98 1.11
N SER A 186 15.30 4.95 -0.15
CA SER A 186 15.88 4.03 -1.15
C SER A 186 15.72 2.57 -0.71
N ILE A 187 14.46 2.16 -0.56
CA ILE A 187 14.07 0.82 -0.11
C ILE A 187 13.47 0.06 -1.29
N ILE A 188 13.87 -1.19 -1.47
CA ILE A 188 13.25 -2.11 -2.44
C ILE A 188 12.76 -3.34 -1.69
N ILE A 189 11.50 -3.70 -1.86
CA ILE A 189 10.91 -4.96 -1.40
C ILE A 189 10.36 -5.70 -2.61
N SER A 190 10.84 -6.91 -2.90
CA SER A 190 10.33 -7.65 -4.06
C SER A 190 10.53 -9.16 -4.02
N ASN A 191 9.68 -9.92 -4.71
CA ASN A 191 9.82 -11.37 -4.86
C ASN A 191 9.84 -12.16 -3.52
N VAL A 192 8.98 -11.74 -2.59
CA VAL A 192 8.81 -12.36 -1.27
C VAL A 192 7.33 -12.47 -0.91
N ILE A 193 7.02 -13.44 -0.05
CA ILE A 193 5.68 -13.65 0.51
C ILE A 193 5.64 -13.10 1.93
N PHE A 194 4.62 -12.32 2.24
CA PHE A 194 4.27 -11.87 3.59
C PHE A 194 3.06 -12.66 4.06
N GLN A 195 3.13 -13.22 5.27
CA GLN A 195 2.07 -14.07 5.80
C GLN A 195 1.75 -13.74 7.25
N ASN A 196 0.46 -13.77 7.59
CA ASN A 196 -0.04 -13.72 8.96
C ASN A 196 0.53 -12.57 9.80
N SER A 197 0.51 -11.34 9.27
CA SER A 197 0.95 -10.18 10.03
C SER A 197 0.15 -10.01 11.33
N PRO A 198 0.79 -9.69 12.47
CA PRO A 198 0.07 -9.38 13.70
C PRO A 198 -0.85 -8.17 13.59
N PHE A 199 -0.45 -7.16 12.81
CA PHE A 199 -1.18 -5.91 12.51
C PHE A 199 -0.95 -5.56 11.02
N TRP A 200 -0.54 -4.34 10.66
CA TRP A 200 -0.22 -3.97 9.28
C TRP A 200 0.97 -4.76 8.72
N ASN A 201 0.93 -5.10 7.43
CA ASN A 201 1.97 -5.94 6.80
C ASN A 201 3.23 -5.12 6.45
N ILE A 202 3.14 -4.13 5.58
CA ILE A 202 4.30 -3.34 5.14
C ILE A 202 4.04 -1.85 5.42
N HIS A 203 4.75 -1.29 6.40
CA HIS A 203 4.58 0.08 6.86
C HIS A 203 5.83 0.94 6.61
N PRO A 204 6.00 1.55 5.42
CA PRO A 204 6.95 2.62 5.22
C PRO A 204 6.37 3.92 5.78
N VAL A 205 6.90 4.36 6.92
CA VAL A 205 6.53 5.60 7.60
C VAL A 205 7.67 6.60 7.57
N TYR A 206 7.38 7.85 7.22
CA TYR A 206 8.40 8.91 7.09
C TYR A 206 9.49 8.61 6.05
N CYS A 207 9.17 7.78 5.06
CA CYS A 207 10.14 7.27 4.10
C CYS A 207 10.17 8.08 2.80
N SER A 208 11.24 7.91 2.01
CA SER A 208 11.31 8.43 0.64
C SER A 208 11.93 7.46 -0.35
N ASN A 209 11.41 7.42 -1.58
CA ASN A 209 11.87 6.52 -2.65
C ASN A 209 11.79 5.04 -2.19
N VAL A 210 10.58 4.50 -2.19
CA VAL A 210 10.29 3.13 -1.80
C VAL A 210 9.64 2.40 -2.97
N VAL A 211 10.16 1.23 -3.33
CA VAL A 211 9.58 0.38 -4.38
C VAL A 211 9.19 -0.96 -3.79
N ILE A 212 7.92 -1.32 -3.93
CA ILE A 212 7.36 -2.60 -3.48
C ILE A 212 6.75 -3.28 -4.71
N ARG A 213 7.27 -4.45 -5.12
CA ARG A 213 6.81 -5.11 -6.35
C ARG A 213 6.95 -6.62 -6.35
N TYR A 214 6.10 -7.33 -7.08
CA TYR A 214 6.14 -8.80 -7.14
C TYR A 214 6.06 -9.45 -5.77
N VAL A 215 5.28 -8.87 -4.85
CA VAL A 215 5.06 -9.44 -3.52
C VAL A 215 3.70 -10.13 -3.46
N THR A 216 3.61 -11.15 -2.61
CA THR A 216 2.34 -11.79 -2.24
C THR A 216 2.10 -11.53 -0.77
N ILE A 217 0.96 -10.95 -0.39
CA ILE A 217 0.61 -10.65 1.00
C ILE A 217 -0.65 -11.43 1.37
N LEU A 218 -0.56 -12.29 2.40
CA LEU A 218 -1.61 -13.22 2.78
C LEU A 218 -1.91 -13.14 4.29
N ALA A 219 -3.17 -12.91 4.64
CA ALA A 219 -3.69 -13.12 5.98
C ALA A 219 -5.14 -13.64 5.89
N PRO A 220 -5.63 -14.38 6.90
CA PRO A 220 -7.04 -14.77 6.96
C PRO A 220 -7.96 -13.55 6.84
N LEU A 221 -9.08 -13.67 6.12
CA LEU A 221 -9.99 -12.54 5.90
C LEU A 221 -10.62 -12.03 7.21
N ASP A 222 -10.66 -12.84 8.27
CA ASP A 222 -11.13 -12.44 9.60
C ASP A 222 -10.02 -11.90 10.51
N SER A 223 -8.80 -11.75 10.00
CA SER A 223 -7.67 -11.21 10.79
C SER A 223 -7.83 -9.68 10.96
N PRO A 224 -7.83 -9.17 12.20
CA PRO A 224 -8.10 -7.76 12.46
C PRO A 224 -6.92 -6.88 12.05
N ASN A 225 -7.20 -5.83 11.25
CA ASN A 225 -6.25 -4.76 10.91
C ASN A 225 -4.97 -5.25 10.25
N THR A 226 -5.12 -6.18 9.31
CA THR A 226 -4.01 -6.73 8.52
C THR A 226 -3.87 -6.05 7.17
N ASP A 227 -3.88 -4.71 7.17
CA ASP A 227 -3.67 -3.87 6.00
C ASP A 227 -2.43 -4.36 5.21
N GLY A 228 -2.51 -4.35 3.88
CA GLY A 228 -1.45 -4.87 3.01
C GLY A 228 -0.22 -3.97 2.97
N ILE A 229 -0.39 -2.73 2.50
CA ILE A 229 0.70 -1.77 2.40
C ILE A 229 0.22 -0.37 2.80
N ASP A 230 0.96 0.25 3.71
CA ASP A 230 0.57 1.50 4.36
C ASP A 230 1.63 2.60 4.17
N PRO A 231 1.69 3.29 3.01
CA PRO A 231 2.53 4.48 2.89
C PRO A 231 2.02 5.57 3.83
N ASP A 232 2.76 5.83 4.91
CA ASP A 232 2.41 6.82 5.92
C ASP A 232 3.42 7.97 5.94
N SER A 233 2.95 9.19 5.72
CA SER A 233 3.78 10.41 5.74
C SER A 233 5.06 10.26 4.87
N SER A 234 4.91 9.56 3.73
CA SER A 234 6.02 9.08 2.91
C SER A 234 5.95 9.64 1.48
N SER A 235 7.10 9.73 0.81
CA SER A 235 7.20 10.35 -0.51
C SER A 235 7.79 9.43 -1.58
N ASN A 236 7.33 9.54 -2.82
CA ASN A 236 7.82 8.75 -3.96
C ASN A 236 7.79 7.24 -3.66
N VAL A 237 6.61 6.75 -3.28
CA VAL A 237 6.37 5.32 -3.03
C VAL A 237 5.68 4.72 -4.23
N CYS A 238 6.23 3.61 -4.73
CA CYS A 238 5.70 2.92 -5.91
C CYS A 238 5.42 1.46 -5.56
N ILE A 239 4.16 1.07 -5.70
CA ILE A 239 3.63 -0.24 -5.38
C ILE A 239 3.10 -0.83 -6.69
N GLU A 240 3.68 -1.95 -7.16
CA GLU A 240 3.22 -2.56 -8.41
C GLU A 240 3.23 -4.09 -8.44
N ASP A 241 2.50 -4.67 -9.40
CA ASP A 241 2.63 -6.08 -9.79
C ASP A 241 2.55 -7.07 -8.61
N SER A 242 1.58 -6.87 -7.72
CA SER A 242 1.51 -7.61 -6.46
C SER A 242 0.12 -8.17 -6.20
N TYR A 243 0.08 -9.26 -5.43
CA TYR A 243 -1.15 -9.92 -5.00
C TYR A 243 -1.36 -9.73 -3.50
N ILE A 244 -2.53 -9.25 -3.09
CA ILE A 244 -2.84 -8.94 -1.69
C ILE A 244 -4.18 -9.58 -1.31
N SER A 245 -4.19 -10.43 -0.29
CA SER A 245 -5.41 -10.99 0.28
C SER A 245 -5.32 -10.99 1.79
N THR A 246 -6.01 -10.05 2.42
CA THR A 246 -5.87 -9.78 3.86
C THR A 246 -7.22 -9.47 4.51
N GLY A 247 -7.20 -9.30 5.83
CA GLY A 247 -8.39 -9.02 6.63
C GLY A 247 -8.73 -7.54 6.77
N ASP A 248 -7.94 -6.62 6.20
CA ASP A 248 -8.20 -5.17 6.16
C ASP A 248 -7.76 -4.59 4.79
N ASP A 249 -7.59 -3.28 4.65
CA ASP A 249 -7.35 -2.62 3.35
C ASP A 249 -6.17 -3.21 2.56
N LEU A 250 -6.27 -3.36 1.23
CA LEU A 250 -5.14 -3.88 0.44
C LEU A 250 -3.98 -2.87 0.39
N VAL A 251 -4.28 -1.61 0.10
CA VAL A 251 -3.34 -0.49 0.18
C VAL A 251 -4.04 0.70 0.82
N ALA A 252 -3.46 1.26 1.89
CA ALA A 252 -4.01 2.41 2.60
C ALA A 252 -2.96 3.53 2.73
N VAL A 253 -3.13 4.62 1.97
CA VAL A 253 -2.24 5.79 2.09
C VAL A 253 -2.66 6.62 3.30
N LYS A 254 -1.71 6.88 4.20
CA LYS A 254 -1.92 7.59 5.48
C LYS A 254 -0.92 8.73 5.66
N SER A 255 -1.12 9.56 6.67
CA SER A 255 -0.22 10.66 7.03
C SER A 255 -0.46 11.15 8.47
N GLY A 256 -0.51 10.25 9.44
CA GLY A 256 -0.73 10.61 10.85
C GLY A 256 -2.17 10.97 11.25
N TRP A 257 -2.37 11.15 12.55
CA TRP A 257 -3.67 11.11 13.22
C TRP A 257 -3.94 12.39 14.03
N ASP A 258 -5.04 13.07 13.68
CA ASP A 258 -5.57 14.29 14.30
C ASP A 258 -4.50 15.33 14.65
N GLU A 259 -4.53 15.92 15.84
CA GLU A 259 -3.61 16.97 16.27
C GLU A 259 -2.15 16.54 16.20
N TYR A 260 -1.83 15.26 16.38
CA TYR A 260 -0.47 14.73 16.28
C TYR A 260 0.00 14.74 14.83
N GLY A 261 -0.84 14.30 13.89
CA GLY A 261 -0.54 14.36 12.47
C GLY A 261 -0.46 15.79 11.95
N ILE A 262 -1.36 16.68 12.43
CA ILE A 262 -1.33 18.11 12.11
C ILE A 262 -0.03 18.75 12.61
N ALA A 263 0.36 18.49 13.87
CA ALA A 263 1.56 19.05 14.47
C ALA A 263 2.84 18.49 13.82
N TYR A 264 2.84 17.22 13.44
CA TYR A 264 3.96 16.61 12.72
C TYR A 264 4.08 17.15 11.29
N GLY A 265 2.96 17.46 10.63
CA GLY A 265 2.91 18.28 9.42
C GLY A 265 3.60 17.67 8.19
N ARG A 266 3.70 16.34 8.12
CA ARG A 266 4.36 15.64 7.02
C ARG A 266 3.35 14.89 6.15
N PRO A 267 3.17 15.27 4.88
CA PRO A 267 2.22 14.60 4.01
C PRO A 267 2.75 13.28 3.45
N SER A 268 1.84 12.41 3.01
CA SER A 268 2.15 11.40 2.00
C SER A 268 2.00 11.98 0.61
N SER A 269 3.02 11.88 -0.24
CA SER A 269 3.02 12.51 -1.57
C SER A 269 3.73 11.72 -2.66
N GLY A 270 3.19 11.76 -3.89
CA GLY A 270 3.80 11.05 -5.02
C GLY A 270 3.73 9.53 -4.83
N ILE A 271 2.53 9.01 -4.58
CA ILE A 271 2.28 7.59 -4.38
C ILE A 271 1.72 7.00 -5.67
N THR A 272 2.35 5.95 -6.18
CA THR A 272 1.86 5.21 -7.35
C THR A 272 1.49 3.79 -6.91
N ILE A 273 0.28 3.37 -7.24
CA ILE A 273 -0.25 2.02 -6.98
C ILE A 273 -0.71 1.49 -8.33
N ARG A 274 -0.17 0.37 -8.80
CA ARG A 274 -0.62 -0.17 -10.10
C ARG A 274 -0.54 -1.66 -10.24
N ARG A 275 -1.39 -2.25 -11.09
CA ARG A 275 -1.37 -3.69 -11.37
C ARG A 275 -1.43 -4.53 -10.09
N ILE A 276 -2.32 -4.12 -9.19
CA ILE A 276 -2.63 -4.84 -7.96
C ILE A 276 -3.85 -5.71 -8.17
N THR A 277 -3.75 -6.95 -7.71
CA THR A 277 -4.88 -7.89 -7.66
C THR A 277 -5.11 -8.33 -6.23
N GLY A 278 -6.35 -8.36 -5.76
CA GLY A 278 -6.59 -8.78 -4.39
C GLY A 278 -8.02 -8.88 -3.91
N SER A 279 -8.17 -9.30 -2.65
CA SER A 279 -9.44 -9.49 -1.96
C SER A 279 -9.35 -9.15 -0.47
N SER A 280 -10.37 -8.51 0.08
CA SER A 280 -10.40 -8.12 1.50
C SER A 280 -11.83 -7.79 1.94
N PRO A 281 -12.26 -8.09 3.17
CA PRO A 281 -13.56 -7.61 3.64
C PRO A 281 -13.61 -6.09 3.85
N PHE A 282 -12.51 -5.35 3.69
CA PHE A 282 -12.42 -3.89 3.80
C PHE A 282 -12.15 -3.25 2.43
N ALA A 283 -11.29 -2.23 2.32
CA ALA A 283 -11.09 -1.53 1.06
C ALA A 283 -10.07 -2.22 0.13
N GLY A 284 -10.29 -2.09 -1.18
CA GLY A 284 -9.26 -2.35 -2.18
C GLY A 284 -8.18 -1.27 -2.12
N ILE A 285 -8.51 -0.08 -2.63
CA ILE A 285 -7.63 1.09 -2.58
C ILE A 285 -8.20 2.10 -1.59
N ALA A 286 -7.42 2.42 -0.55
CA ALA A 286 -7.78 3.37 0.48
C ALA A 286 -6.84 4.59 0.53
N VAL A 287 -7.44 5.75 0.81
CA VAL A 287 -6.75 6.93 1.32
C VAL A 287 -7.37 7.24 2.68
N GLY A 288 -6.58 7.12 3.75
CA GLY A 288 -6.98 7.39 5.14
C GLY A 288 -7.41 6.18 5.97
N SER A 289 -8.01 6.40 7.16
CA SER A 289 -8.56 7.68 7.61
C SER A 289 -7.55 8.65 8.22
N GLU A 290 -6.38 8.17 8.63
CA GLU A 290 -5.29 8.93 9.24
C GLU A 290 -4.63 9.82 8.18
N THR A 291 -5.14 11.04 7.99
CA THR A 291 -4.80 11.94 6.86
C THR A 291 -4.34 13.32 7.31
N SER A 292 -3.96 13.45 8.58
CA SER A 292 -3.86 14.73 9.26
C SER A 292 -2.65 15.58 8.88
N GLY A 293 -1.54 14.94 8.50
CA GLY A 293 -0.37 15.56 7.88
C GLY A 293 -0.56 15.90 6.39
N GLY A 294 -1.65 15.44 5.77
CA GLY A 294 -1.98 15.64 4.36
C GLY A 294 -1.66 14.45 3.46
N VAL A 295 -2.49 14.21 2.43
CA VAL A 295 -2.24 13.24 1.38
C VAL A 295 -2.42 13.92 0.03
N GLU A 296 -1.42 13.81 -0.85
CA GLU A 296 -1.51 14.38 -2.20
C GLU A 296 -0.80 13.60 -3.30
N ASN A 297 -1.23 13.81 -4.54
CA ASN A 297 -0.59 13.26 -5.74
C ASN A 297 -0.49 11.72 -5.64
N VAL A 298 -1.66 11.08 -5.52
CA VAL A 298 -1.78 9.62 -5.50
C VAL A 298 -2.38 9.17 -6.83
N LEU A 299 -1.69 8.26 -7.51
CA LEU A 299 -2.16 7.58 -8.72
C LEU A 299 -2.38 6.10 -8.40
N ALA A 300 -3.60 5.61 -8.59
CA ALA A 300 -3.93 4.19 -8.54
C ALA A 300 -4.48 3.73 -9.90
N GLU A 301 -3.83 2.81 -10.60
CA GLU A 301 -4.24 2.41 -11.95
C GLU A 301 -4.13 0.91 -12.23
N ASN A 302 -4.97 0.38 -13.11
CA ASN A 302 -4.95 -1.05 -13.50
C ASN A 302 -5.12 -1.99 -12.29
N ILE A 303 -6.25 -1.88 -11.58
CA ILE A 303 -6.49 -2.61 -10.33
C ILE A 303 -7.59 -3.66 -10.55
N ASN A 304 -7.38 -4.89 -10.05
CA ASN A 304 -8.37 -5.96 -10.07
C ASN A 304 -8.78 -6.34 -8.64
N LEU A 305 -10.05 -6.12 -8.29
CA LEU A 305 -10.56 -6.34 -6.94
C LEU A 305 -11.61 -7.44 -6.92
N TYR A 306 -11.49 -8.38 -5.99
CA TYR A 306 -12.41 -9.50 -5.86
C TYR A 306 -12.96 -9.59 -4.44
N ASN A 307 -14.28 -9.72 -4.31
CA ASN A 307 -14.98 -9.92 -3.03
C ASN A 307 -14.60 -8.87 -1.97
N VAL A 308 -14.45 -7.61 -2.39
CA VAL A 308 -14.03 -6.53 -1.49
C VAL A 308 -15.17 -5.92 -0.68
N GLY A 309 -14.90 -5.40 0.51
CA GLY A 309 -15.87 -4.60 1.26
C GLY A 309 -16.19 -3.27 0.59
N VAL A 310 -15.15 -2.51 0.23
CA VAL A 310 -15.25 -1.27 -0.55
C VAL A 310 -14.22 -1.33 -1.67
N GLY A 311 -14.58 -1.03 -2.91
CA GLY A 311 -13.61 -0.99 -4.02
C GLY A 311 -12.59 0.12 -3.83
N ILE A 312 -13.07 1.36 -3.91
CA ILE A 312 -12.27 2.59 -3.77
C ILE A 312 -12.79 3.37 -2.56
N HIS A 313 -11.92 3.70 -1.61
CA HIS A 313 -12.31 4.32 -0.33
C HIS A 313 -11.45 5.53 0.04
N VAL A 314 -12.00 6.74 -0.05
CA VAL A 314 -11.39 7.95 0.54
C VAL A 314 -12.05 8.23 1.87
N LYS A 315 -11.26 8.25 2.94
CA LYS A 315 -11.71 8.27 4.33
C LYS A 315 -11.11 9.45 5.07
N THR A 316 -11.94 10.20 5.76
CA THR A 316 -11.50 11.20 6.74
C THR A 316 -12.59 11.43 7.77
N ASN A 317 -12.33 12.28 8.76
CA ASN A 317 -13.29 12.65 9.80
C ASN A 317 -13.11 14.12 10.22
N MET A 318 -14.15 14.73 10.79
CA MET A 318 -14.00 15.96 11.59
C MET A 318 -12.96 15.72 12.68
N GLY A 319 -11.97 16.60 12.85
CA GLY A 319 -10.84 16.34 13.75
C GLY A 319 -9.53 16.07 13.02
N ARG A 320 -9.61 15.45 11.83
CA ARG A 320 -8.40 15.10 11.07
C ARG A 320 -7.63 16.33 10.63
N GLY A 321 -8.30 17.44 10.32
CA GLY A 321 -7.67 18.57 9.65
C GLY A 321 -6.96 18.14 8.36
N GLY A 322 -5.82 18.76 8.06
CA GLY A 322 -5.02 18.39 6.89
C GLY A 322 -5.76 18.53 5.56
N PHE A 323 -5.32 17.76 4.57
CA PHE A 323 -5.92 17.76 3.24
C PHE A 323 -5.81 16.40 2.56
N ILE A 324 -6.72 16.12 1.63
CA ILE A 324 -6.62 15.02 0.67
C ILE A 324 -6.83 15.63 -0.72
N ARG A 325 -5.81 15.61 -1.57
CA ARG A 325 -5.93 16.25 -2.89
C ARG A 325 -5.18 15.56 -4.02
N ASN A 326 -5.61 15.82 -5.26
CA ASN A 326 -4.98 15.27 -6.46
C ASN A 326 -4.86 13.74 -6.39
N ILE A 327 -6.00 13.08 -6.16
CA ILE A 327 -6.10 11.62 -6.14
C ILE A 327 -6.71 11.17 -7.46
N THR A 328 -5.99 10.35 -8.21
CA THR A 328 -6.49 9.74 -9.45
C THR A 328 -6.56 8.24 -9.29
N VAL A 329 -7.74 7.67 -9.53
CA VAL A 329 -7.95 6.23 -9.61
C VAL A 329 -8.49 5.89 -10.99
N SER A 330 -7.82 5.02 -11.74
CA SER A 330 -8.22 4.64 -13.09
C SER A 330 -8.13 3.15 -13.37
N ASP A 331 -8.89 2.71 -14.38
CA ASP A 331 -8.75 1.36 -14.95
C ASP A 331 -8.93 0.27 -13.87
N VAL A 332 -10.07 0.32 -13.18
CA VAL A 332 -10.39 -0.60 -12.07
C VAL A 332 -11.44 -1.60 -12.51
N TYR A 333 -11.12 -2.88 -12.40
CA TYR A 333 -12.09 -3.96 -12.45
C TYR A 333 -12.43 -4.41 -11.02
N MET A 334 -13.71 -4.58 -10.72
CA MET A 334 -14.16 -5.13 -9.44
C MET A 334 -15.27 -6.16 -9.61
N GLU A 335 -15.16 -7.29 -8.92
CA GLU A 335 -16.19 -8.33 -8.87
C GLU A 335 -16.59 -8.62 -7.41
N GLY A 336 -17.89 -8.61 -7.13
CA GLY A 336 -18.42 -9.01 -5.82
C GLY A 336 -18.16 -7.99 -4.70
N ALA A 337 -17.94 -6.71 -5.04
CA ALA A 337 -17.75 -5.67 -4.04
C ALA A 337 -19.05 -5.36 -3.26
N ARG A 338 -18.98 -5.25 -1.93
CA ARG A 338 -20.14 -4.80 -1.13
C ARG A 338 -20.46 -3.32 -1.38
N LYS A 339 -19.45 -2.51 -1.64
CA LYS A 339 -19.57 -1.11 -2.08
C LYS A 339 -18.58 -0.81 -3.18
N GLY A 340 -19.02 -0.24 -4.29
CA GLY A 340 -18.10 0.13 -5.38
C GLY A 340 -17.15 1.25 -4.96
N ILE A 341 -17.71 2.42 -4.67
CA ILE A 341 -16.96 3.64 -4.34
C ILE A 341 -17.49 4.26 -3.05
N LYS A 342 -16.61 4.59 -2.10
CA LYS A 342 -16.96 5.35 -0.90
C LYS A 342 -15.99 6.52 -0.71
N ILE A 343 -16.51 7.73 -0.62
CA ILE A 343 -15.74 8.93 -0.26
C ILE A 343 -16.49 9.55 0.91
N ALA A 344 -15.94 9.50 2.10
CA ALA A 344 -16.71 9.79 3.31
C ALA A 344 -15.90 10.59 4.35
N GLY A 345 -16.53 11.62 4.88
CA GLY A 345 -16.00 12.51 5.92
C GLY A 345 -16.36 12.14 7.35
N ASP A 346 -16.91 10.95 7.60
CA ASP A 346 -17.35 10.46 8.91
C ASP A 346 -16.75 9.08 9.25
N VAL A 347 -15.51 8.83 8.82
CA VAL A 347 -14.86 7.52 8.93
C VAL A 347 -13.61 7.58 9.80
N GLY A 348 -13.54 6.67 10.78
CA GLY A 348 -12.38 6.47 11.64
C GLY A 348 -12.58 7.04 13.05
N ASP A 349 -11.81 6.49 13.98
CA ASP A 349 -11.73 6.85 15.39
C ASP A 349 -10.79 8.04 15.65
N HIS A 350 -10.77 8.54 16.88
CA HIS A 350 -9.86 9.61 17.34
C HIS A 350 -8.88 9.04 18.37
N PRO A 351 -7.65 9.60 18.52
CA PRO A 351 -6.67 9.11 19.46
C PRO A 351 -7.20 9.18 20.88
N ASP A 352 -7.94 10.23 21.18
CA ASP A 352 -8.64 10.43 22.44
C ASP A 352 -9.72 11.50 22.25
N GLU A 353 -10.36 11.90 23.36
CA GLU A 353 -11.46 12.86 23.35
C GLU A 353 -11.01 14.33 23.22
N ASN A 354 -9.70 14.62 23.18
CA ASN A 354 -9.17 15.99 23.10
C ASN A 354 -8.96 16.46 21.65
N PHE A 355 -9.26 15.62 20.66
CA PHE A 355 -9.19 16.01 19.25
C PHE A 355 -10.03 17.28 19.00
N ASN A 356 -9.58 18.12 18.07
CA ASN A 356 -10.29 19.37 17.76
C ASN A 356 -11.41 19.13 16.72
N PRO A 357 -12.71 19.11 17.09
CA PRO A 357 -13.78 18.85 16.12
C PRO A 357 -13.94 19.94 15.05
N ASN A 358 -13.31 21.10 15.23
CA ASN A 358 -13.28 22.18 14.25
C ASN A 358 -12.09 22.07 13.27
N ALA A 359 -11.18 21.13 13.47
CA ALA A 359 -10.14 20.80 12.50
C ALA A 359 -10.76 20.00 11.34
N LEU A 360 -11.33 20.71 10.38
CA LEU A 360 -12.01 20.11 9.23
C LEU A 360 -11.01 19.80 8.11
N PRO A 361 -11.06 18.59 7.52
CA PRO A 361 -10.22 18.24 6.38
C PRO A 361 -10.64 18.97 5.11
N VAL A 362 -9.67 19.30 4.27
CA VAL A 362 -9.91 19.79 2.90
C VAL A 362 -9.77 18.62 1.92
N VAL A 363 -10.87 18.17 1.34
CA VAL A 363 -10.85 17.12 0.30
C VAL A 363 -11.16 17.75 -1.06
N LYS A 364 -10.20 17.68 -1.98
CA LYS A 364 -10.31 18.35 -3.29
C LYS A 364 -9.61 17.60 -4.41
N GLY A 365 -10.26 17.46 -5.58
CA GLY A 365 -9.60 16.93 -6.77
C GLY A 365 -9.43 15.42 -6.67
N ILE A 366 -10.55 14.71 -6.65
CA ILE A 366 -10.61 13.25 -6.65
C ILE A 366 -11.18 12.82 -8.00
N THR A 367 -10.34 12.22 -8.84
CA THR A 367 -10.71 11.73 -10.17
C THR A 367 -10.79 10.21 -10.14
N ILE A 368 -11.95 9.65 -10.47
CA ILE A 368 -12.16 8.22 -10.64
C ILE A 368 -12.65 7.98 -12.07
N LYS A 369 -11.91 7.21 -12.86
CA LYS A 369 -12.22 6.98 -14.27
C LYS A 369 -12.08 5.53 -14.73
N ASN A 370 -12.83 5.14 -15.74
CA ASN A 370 -12.76 3.80 -16.34
C ASN A 370 -12.87 2.68 -15.29
N VAL A 371 -14.03 2.59 -14.64
CA VAL A 371 -14.29 1.59 -13.60
C VAL A 371 -15.37 0.63 -14.08
N TRP A 372 -15.07 -0.67 -14.06
CA TRP A 372 -16.01 -1.73 -14.41
C TRP A 372 -16.27 -2.64 -13.21
N GLY A 373 -17.51 -2.70 -12.78
CA GLY A 373 -17.95 -3.49 -11.63
C GLY A 373 -19.02 -4.50 -11.99
N VAL A 374 -18.88 -5.75 -11.53
CA VAL A 374 -19.92 -6.78 -11.63
C VAL A 374 -20.27 -7.34 -10.25
N LYS A 375 -21.53 -7.74 -10.06
CA LYS A 375 -22.05 -8.25 -8.79
C LYS A 375 -21.84 -7.25 -7.63
N ILE A 376 -22.05 -5.97 -7.90
CA ILE A 376 -21.86 -4.89 -6.93
C ILE A 376 -23.13 -4.73 -6.09
N LEU A 377 -23.00 -4.88 -4.76
CA LEU A 377 -24.16 -4.80 -3.86
C LEU A 377 -24.69 -3.36 -3.70
N ASP A 378 -23.78 -2.39 -3.62
CA ASP A 378 -24.06 -0.96 -3.47
C ASP A 378 -23.07 -0.15 -4.33
N SER A 379 -23.54 0.73 -5.20
CA SER A 379 -22.66 1.46 -6.13
C SER A 379 -21.73 2.41 -5.40
N GLY A 380 -22.26 3.16 -4.43
CA GLY A 380 -21.41 4.06 -3.69
C GLY A 380 -22.10 5.12 -2.83
N LEU A 381 -21.27 5.72 -1.98
CA LEU A 381 -21.61 6.80 -1.07
C LEU A 381 -20.52 7.88 -1.16
N ILE A 382 -20.90 9.12 -1.46
CA ILE A 382 -19.99 10.26 -1.55
C ILE A 382 -20.51 11.36 -0.63
N GLN A 383 -20.05 11.35 0.61
CA GLN A 383 -20.53 12.20 1.69
C GLN A 383 -19.39 13.09 2.19
N GLY A 384 -19.49 14.38 1.87
CA GLY A 384 -18.60 15.40 2.42
C GLY A 384 -19.02 15.83 3.82
N LEU A 385 -18.46 16.95 4.26
CA LEU A 385 -18.83 17.60 5.52
C LEU A 385 -19.57 18.90 5.23
N LYS A 386 -20.71 19.13 5.89
CA LYS A 386 -21.50 20.36 5.71
C LYS A 386 -20.69 21.66 5.84
N LYS A 387 -19.71 21.69 6.75
CA LYS A 387 -18.83 22.86 6.98
C LYS A 387 -17.53 22.82 6.17
N SER A 388 -17.23 21.71 5.49
CA SER A 388 -16.09 21.55 4.58
C SER A 388 -16.48 20.59 3.45
N PRO A 389 -17.35 21.03 2.50
CA PRO A 389 -17.82 20.16 1.42
C PRO A 389 -16.66 19.62 0.59
N PHE A 390 -16.76 18.38 0.11
CA PHE A 390 -15.72 17.82 -0.76
C PHE A 390 -15.90 18.34 -2.19
N THR A 391 -14.84 18.85 -2.80
CA THR A 391 -14.96 19.58 -4.08
C THR A 391 -14.08 18.98 -5.18
N GLY A 392 -14.43 19.25 -6.43
CA GLY A 392 -13.65 18.73 -7.56
C GLY A 392 -13.65 17.20 -7.62
N ILE A 393 -14.79 16.58 -7.31
CA ILE A 393 -14.99 15.15 -7.53
C ILE A 393 -15.28 14.94 -9.03
N CYS A 394 -14.49 14.11 -9.71
CA CYS A 394 -14.69 13.78 -11.12
C CYS A 394 -14.91 12.28 -11.29
N LEU A 395 -16.09 11.89 -11.74
CA LEU A 395 -16.42 10.51 -12.08
C LEU A 395 -16.59 10.38 -13.59
N SER A 396 -15.86 9.48 -14.24
CA SER A 396 -16.00 9.27 -15.69
C SER A 396 -15.93 7.80 -16.09
N ASP A 397 -16.77 7.39 -17.03
CA ASP A 397 -16.74 6.03 -17.60
C ASP A 397 -16.81 4.93 -16.52
N ILE A 398 -17.79 5.04 -15.64
CA ILE A 398 -18.01 4.10 -14.53
C ILE A 398 -19.24 3.26 -14.82
N ASN A 399 -19.11 1.93 -14.78
CA ASN A 399 -20.21 0.99 -15.01
C ASN A 399 -20.23 -0.05 -13.88
N LEU A 400 -21.17 0.08 -12.94
CA LEU A 400 -21.34 -0.82 -11.80
C LEU A 400 -22.65 -1.62 -11.93
N HIS A 401 -22.52 -2.92 -12.19
CA HIS A 401 -23.63 -3.84 -12.39
C HIS A 401 -23.99 -4.59 -11.10
N GLY A 402 -25.29 -4.68 -10.82
CA GLY A 402 -25.84 -5.22 -9.58
C GLY A 402 -25.86 -6.74 -9.50
N VAL A 403 -26.20 -7.25 -8.30
CA VAL A 403 -26.36 -8.70 -8.04
C VAL A 403 -27.68 -9.26 -8.59
N GLN A 404 -28.77 -8.48 -8.56
CA GLN A 404 -30.14 -8.91 -8.92
C GLN A 404 -30.74 -8.16 -10.12
N GLY A 405 -29.90 -7.72 -11.06
CA GLY A 405 -30.36 -6.99 -12.24
C GLY A 405 -29.23 -6.23 -12.93
N PRO A 406 -29.51 -5.56 -14.06
CA PRO A 406 -28.47 -4.88 -14.84
C PRO A 406 -27.82 -3.70 -14.11
N THR A 407 -28.42 -3.20 -13.02
CA THR A 407 -27.99 -1.99 -12.30
C THR A 407 -28.00 -2.18 -10.78
N SER A 408 -26.94 -1.73 -10.11
CA SER A 408 -26.86 -1.61 -8.64
C SER A 408 -27.68 -0.42 -8.11
N PRO A 409 -27.97 -0.33 -6.79
CA PRO A 409 -28.55 0.88 -6.19
C PRO A 409 -27.75 2.14 -6.57
N PRO A 410 -28.40 3.29 -6.85
CA PRO A 410 -27.70 4.50 -7.29
C PRO A 410 -26.79 5.09 -6.21
N PHE A 411 -25.88 5.97 -6.63
CA PHE A 411 -25.00 6.70 -5.71
C PHE A 411 -25.80 7.57 -4.74
N LYS A 412 -25.38 7.59 -3.47
CA LYS A 412 -25.85 8.55 -2.48
C LYS A 412 -24.81 9.64 -2.29
N CYS A 413 -25.21 10.90 -2.36
CA CYS A 413 -24.30 12.01 -2.17
C CYS A 413 -24.87 13.08 -1.25
N SER A 414 -23.97 13.81 -0.59
CA SER A 414 -24.30 14.99 0.20
C SER A 414 -23.05 15.82 0.44
N ASP A 415 -23.21 17.15 0.54
CA ASP A 415 -22.13 18.07 0.88
C ASP A 415 -20.89 17.93 -0.05
N ILE A 416 -21.14 17.77 -1.35
CA ILE A 416 -20.09 17.61 -2.37
C ILE A 416 -20.37 18.45 -3.63
N SER A 417 -19.33 18.71 -4.41
CA SER A 417 -19.44 19.31 -5.74
C SER A 417 -18.44 18.70 -6.73
N GLY A 418 -18.86 18.61 -7.99
CA GLY A 418 -18.07 17.95 -9.01
C GLY A 418 -18.84 17.71 -10.30
N ILE A 419 -18.36 16.73 -11.08
CA ILE A 419 -18.96 16.31 -12.34
C ILE A 419 -18.93 14.78 -12.47
N ALA A 420 -19.99 14.24 -13.05
CA ALA A 420 -20.07 12.85 -13.46
C ALA A 420 -20.43 12.75 -14.95
N TYR A 421 -19.66 11.96 -15.71
CA TYR A 421 -19.83 11.76 -17.15
C TYR A 421 -19.82 10.27 -17.48
N GLN A 422 -20.83 9.77 -18.21
CA GLN A 422 -20.95 8.34 -18.55
C GLN A 422 -20.84 7.40 -17.32
N VAL A 423 -21.58 7.72 -16.26
CA VAL A 423 -21.63 6.94 -15.02
C VAL A 423 -22.94 6.15 -14.94
N LYS A 424 -22.83 4.84 -14.68
CA LYS A 424 -23.92 3.89 -14.48
C LYS A 424 -23.67 3.07 -13.20
N PRO A 425 -24.64 2.95 -12.28
CA PRO A 425 -25.96 3.61 -12.29
C PRO A 425 -25.86 5.13 -12.16
N TRP A 426 -26.97 5.83 -12.43
CA TRP A 426 -27.00 7.28 -12.54
C TRP A 426 -26.37 7.96 -11.30
N PRO A 427 -25.48 8.95 -11.50
CA PRO A 427 -24.86 9.67 -10.41
C PRO A 427 -25.88 10.56 -9.67
N CYS A 428 -25.54 10.99 -8.47
CA CYS A 428 -26.32 11.93 -7.68
C CYS A 428 -26.39 13.32 -8.31
N SER A 429 -27.43 14.09 -7.96
CA SER A 429 -27.69 15.44 -8.50
C SER A 429 -26.55 16.44 -8.30
N GLU A 430 -25.81 16.28 -7.20
CA GLU A 430 -24.66 17.08 -6.79
C GLU A 430 -23.49 16.98 -7.78
N LEU A 431 -23.46 15.94 -8.61
CA LEU A 431 -22.47 15.71 -9.67
C LEU A 431 -23.02 15.94 -11.08
N THR A 432 -24.29 16.34 -11.20
CA THR A 432 -24.95 16.61 -12.48
C THR A 432 -25.22 18.12 -12.60
N SER A 433 -24.19 18.92 -12.88
CA SER A 433 -24.41 20.33 -13.23
C SER A 433 -24.72 20.47 -14.73
N SER A 434 -25.74 21.26 -15.06
CA SER A 434 -26.21 21.54 -16.44
C SER A 434 -25.31 22.50 -17.23
N GLN A 435 -24.19 22.96 -16.67
CA GLN A 435 -23.32 23.99 -17.25
C GLN A 435 -21.92 23.52 -17.65
N HIS A 436 -21.59 22.24 -17.47
CA HIS A 436 -20.29 21.70 -17.89
C HIS A 436 -20.46 20.58 -18.89
N THR A 437 -20.39 20.93 -20.18
CA THR A 437 -20.06 20.02 -21.29
C THR A 437 -18.60 19.54 -21.25
N GLY A 438 -17.94 19.62 -20.07
CA GLY A 438 -16.52 19.40 -19.89
C GLY A 438 -16.19 17.95 -19.53
N SER A 439 -15.18 17.40 -20.21
CA SER A 439 -14.50 16.17 -19.81
C SER A 439 -13.72 16.40 -18.49
N CYS A 440 -13.42 15.32 -17.74
CA CYS A 440 -12.54 15.37 -16.55
C CYS A 440 -11.15 16.00 -16.82
N SER A 441 -10.80 16.29 -18.08
CA SER A 441 -9.59 16.96 -18.54
C SER A 441 -9.32 18.36 -17.95
N THR A 442 -10.32 19.07 -17.40
CA THR A 442 -10.09 20.36 -16.71
C THR A 442 -9.63 20.23 -15.26
N TYR A 443 -9.56 19.00 -14.72
CA TYR A 443 -9.24 18.70 -13.32
C TYR A 443 -8.02 17.76 -13.16
N VAL A 444 -7.23 17.54 -14.22
CA VAL A 444 -5.99 16.74 -14.23
C VAL A 444 -4.78 17.62 -13.94
#